data_AF-N9XWA5-F1
#
_entry.id   AF-N9XWA5-F1
#
_cell.length_a   1.000
_cell.length_b   1.000
_cell.length_c   1.000
_cell.angle_alpha   90.00
_cell.angle_beta   90.00
_cell.angle_gamma   90.00
#
_symmetry.space_group_name_H-M   'P 1'
#
loop_
_entity.id
_entity.type
_entity.pdbx_description
1 polymer ?
#
loop_
_entity_poly.entity_id
_entity_poly.type
_entity_poly.pdbx_seq_one_letter_code
_entity_poly.pdbx_strand_id
1 'polypeptide(L)' 'MNEVVQFLNESPIVYFSTIGVDGKPKVRPFQFMLAEEGKVFFCTSNQSVHKNLSL' A
#
# COMPACT_ATOMS: atom_id res chain seq x y z
N MET A 1 -4.70 -12.98 -10.23
CA MET A 1 -5.35 -11.96 -9.38
C MET A 1 -5.96 -12.59 -8.13
N ASN A 2 -6.72 -13.69 -8.25
CA ASN A 2 -7.36 -14.35 -7.09
C ASN A 2 -6.39 -14.76 -5.99
N GLU A 3 -5.26 -15.39 -6.31
CA GLU A 3 -4.24 -15.77 -5.30
C GLU A 3 -3.63 -14.56 -4.59
N VAL A 4 -3.40 -13.46 -5.32
CA VAL A 4 -2.88 -12.21 -4.74
C VAL A 4 -3.91 -11.59 -3.80
N VAL A 5 -5.18 -11.56 -4.19
CA VAL A 5 -6.26 -11.03 -3.35
C VAL A 5 -6.47 -11.91 -2.12
N GLN A 6 -6.39 -13.23 -2.26
CA GLN A 6 -6.46 -14.15 -1.12
C GLN A 6 -5.31 -13.89 -0.13
N PHE A 7 -4.08 -13.79 -0.64
CA PHE A 7 -2.91 -13.48 0.17
C PHE A 7 -3.06 -12.14 0.93
N LEU A 8 -3.55 -11.10 0.26
CA LEU A 8 -3.78 -9.78 0.87
C LEU A 8 -4.91 -9.77 1.90
N ASN A 9 -5.92 -10.64 1.75
CA ASN A 9 -7.00 -10.79 2.74
C ASN A 9 -6.53 -11.58 3.98
N GLU A 10 -5.69 -12.60 3.80
CA GLU A 10 -5.14 -13.40 4.90
C GLU A 10 -4.03 -12.64 5.66
N SER A 11 -3.36 -11.69 5.01
CA SER A 11 -2.30 -10.84 5.57
C SER A 11 -2.78 -9.40 5.78
N PRO A 12 -3.37 -9.04 6.93
CA PRO A 12 -4.05 -7.76 7.12
C PRO A 12 -3.12 -6.53 7.06
N ILE A 13 -1.82 -6.73 7.29
CA ILE A 13 -0.81 -5.66 7.23
C ILE A 13 0.26 -6.09 6.25
N VAL A 14 0.42 -5.31 5.18
CA VAL A 14 1.45 -5.50 4.16
C VAL A 14 2.32 -4.25 4.11
N TYR A 15 3.54 -4.36 3.58
CA TYR A 15 4.50 -3.26 3.56
C TYR A 15 4.87 -2.88 2.13
N PHE A 16 4.92 -1.58 1.85
CA PHE A 16 5.51 -1.05 0.62
C PHE A 16 6.69 -0.14 0.95
N SER A 17 7.69 -0.18 0.07
CA SER A 17 8.81 0.74 0.08
C SER A 17 8.59 1.85 -0.94
N THR A 18 8.66 3.11 -0.53
CA THR A 18 8.66 4.27 -1.43
C THR A 18 9.92 5.09 -1.25
N ILE A 19 10.26 5.92 -2.23
CA ILE A 19 11.29 6.94 -2.08
C ILE A 19 10.61 8.19 -1.51
N GLY A 20 11.08 8.65 -0.36
CA GLY A 20 10.60 9.90 0.24
C GLY A 20 11.07 11.12 -0.55
N VAL A 21 10.48 12.28 -0.28
CA VAL A 21 10.95 13.56 -0.84
C VAL A 21 12.40 13.89 -0.46
N ASP A 22 12.93 13.24 0.58
CA ASP A 22 14.33 13.31 1.01
C ASP A 22 15.26 12.39 0.21
N GLY A 23 14.76 11.69 -0.81
CA GLY A 23 15.51 10.74 -1.64
C GLY A 23 15.84 9.43 -0.91
N LYS A 24 15.33 9.22 0.31
CA LYS A 24 15.64 8.04 1.11
C LYS A 24 14.50 7.01 1.03
N PRO A 25 14.82 5.70 1.07
CA PRO A 25 13.79 4.67 1.14
C PRO A 25 12.99 4.78 2.44
N LYS A 26 11.68 4.60 2.33
CA LYS A 26 10.72 4.60 3.44
C LYS A 26 9.86 3.34 3.33
N VAL A 27 9.84 2.53 4.39
CA VAL A 27 8.97 1.35 4.50
C VAL A 27 7.77 1.72 5.35
N ARG A 28 6.55 1.46 4.86
CA ARG A 28 5.32 1.76 5.61
C ARG A 28 4.35 0.59 5.55
N PRO A 29 3.66 0.27 6.66
CA PRO A 29 2.53 -0.64 6.63
C PRO A 29 1.35 0.01 5.90
N PHE A 30 0.59 -0.79 5.17
CA PHE A 30 -0.69 -0.42 4.60
C PHE A 30 -1.67 -1.59 4.76
N GLN A 31 -2.96 -1.28 4.68
CA GLN A 31 -4.02 -2.25 4.76
C GLN A 31 -4.74 -2.34 3.40
N PHE A 32 -4.90 -3.56 2.90
CA PHE A 32 -5.68 -3.84 1.69
C PHE A 32 -7.16 -3.52 1.92
N MET A 33 -7.80 -2.95 0.91
CA MET A 33 -9.22 -2.57 0.97
C MET A 33 -10.07 -3.38 0.01
N LEU A 34 -9.76 -3.32 -1.29
CA LEU A 34 -10.50 -4.02 -2.34
C LEU A 34 -9.67 -4.20 -3.61
N ALA A 35 -10.09 -5.12 -4.47
CA ALA A 35 -9.54 -5.27 -5.81
C ALA A 35 -10.66 -5.18 -6.85
N GLU A 36 -10.46 -4.34 -7.85
CA GLU A 36 -11.45 -4.04 -8.90
C GLU A 36 -10.72 -3.80 -10.22
N GLU A 37 -11.26 -4.31 -11.34
CA GLU A 37 -10.65 -4.18 -12.68
C GLU A 37 -9.16 -4.61 -12.76
N GLY A 38 -8.77 -5.60 -11.97
CA GLY A 38 -7.38 -6.07 -11.91
C GLY A 38 -6.41 -5.11 -11.19
N LYS A 39 -6.92 -4.10 -10.49
CA LYS A 39 -6.17 -3.18 -9.65
C LYS A 39 -6.41 -3.46 -8.17
N VAL A 40 -5.42 -3.15 -7.35
CA VAL A 40 -5.46 -3.31 -5.90
C VAL A 40 -5.54 -1.93 -5.26
N PHE A 41 -6.51 -1.75 -4.36
CA PHE A 41 -6.74 -0.51 -3.64
C PHE A 41 -6.44 -0.71 -2.16
N PHE A 42 -5.84 0.31 -1.55
CA PHE A 42 -5.45 0.32 -0.15
C PHE A 42 -5.88 1.63 0.52
N CYS A 43 -6.14 1.56 1.82
CA CYS A 43 -6.37 2.75 2.61
C CYS A 43 -5.07 3.26 3.22
N THR A 44 -4.94 4.57 3.29
CA THR A 44 -3.89 5.22 4.05
C THR A 44 -4.50 6.29 4.96
N SER A 45 -3.87 6.54 6.11
CA SER A 45 -4.23 7.66 6.96
C SER A 45 -3.59 8.97 6.46
N ASN A 46 -4.26 10.09 6.70
CA ASN A 46 -3.82 11.42 6.29
C ASN A 46 -2.56 11.92 7.03
N GLN A 47 -2.13 11.26 8.10
CA GLN A 47 -1.14 11.81 9.02
C GLN A 47 0.32 11.67 8.53
N SER A 48 0.63 10.88 7.49
CA SER A 48 2.04 10.64 7.12
C SER A 48 2.34 10.27 5.66
N VAL A 49 1.35 9.87 4.87
CA VAL A 49 1.59 9.18 3.57
C VAL A 49 1.38 10.09 2.35
N HIS A 50 0.42 11.01 2.39
CA HIS A 50 0.06 11.85 1.23
C HIS A 50 1.19 12.70 0.65
N LYS A 51 2.22 13.03 1.44
CA LYS A 51 3.35 13.85 0.98
C LYS A 51 4.45 13.07 0.26
N ASN A 52 4.47 11.74 0.33
CA ASN A 52 5.58 10.91 -0.14
C ASN A 52 5.14 9.80 -1.11
N LEU A 53 3.90 9.83 -1.57
CA LEU A 53 3.36 8.87 -2.51
C LEU A 53 3.20 9.55 -3.87
N SER A 54 4.29 9.56 -4.63
CA SER A 54 4.23 9.79 -6.07
C SER A 54 3.87 8.45 -6.71
N LEU A 55 2.59 8.25 -7.03
CA LEU A 55 2.14 7.13 -7.88
C LEU A 55 2.32 7.51 -9.36
#